data_AF-W5LRI5-F1
#
_entry.id   AF-W5LRI5-F1
#
_cell.length_a   1.000
_cell.length_b   1.000
_cell.length_c   1.000
_cell.angle_alpha   90.00
_cell.angle_beta   90.00
_cell.angle_gamma   90.00
#
_symmetry.space_group_name_H-M   'P 1'
#
loop_
_entity.id
_entity.type
_entity.pdbx_description
1 polymer ?
#
loop_
_entity_poly.entity_id
_entity_poly.type
_entity_poly.pdbx_seq_one_letter_code
_entity_poly.pdbx_strand_id
1 'polypeptide(L)'
;MQWSMLALLLLFCSHTLALRMGDVCPQNGNQEQHGTRTTQPTPTVDPKLFNKRRYRSPRVLFSEQPPDSEPAENNGSKGRTRRRAGSQPQHRGVYSVCESVSFWVGNKTKATDISGNEVLVLPDVNINDVKKKQYFFETTCSGARPAGSGCLGIDGRHWNSYCTNSHTFVRALTSFKNLVAWRLIRINVACVCVLSRKSWRQ
;
A
#
# COMPACT_ATOMS: atom_id res chain seq x y z
N MET A 1 -39.82 -50.79 20.46
CA MET A 1 -38.55 -50.26 20.98
C MET A 1 -38.68 -48.75 21.07
N GLN A 2 -39.45 -48.15 21.99
CA GLN A 2 -39.41 -48.16 23.45
C GLN A 2 -38.21 -47.40 24.04
N TRP A 3 -38.45 -46.10 24.29
CA TRP A 3 -37.98 -45.21 25.40
C TRP A 3 -36.47 -44.83 25.42
N SER A 4 -35.97 -43.68 25.87
CA SER A 4 -36.39 -42.57 26.76
C SER A 4 -35.43 -41.38 26.48
N MET A 5 -35.82 -40.12 26.23
CA MET A 5 -36.23 -39.02 27.15
C MET A 5 -35.41 -38.83 28.44
N LEU A 6 -34.65 -37.72 28.52
CA LEU A 6 -34.52 -36.73 29.62
C LEU A 6 -33.41 -35.71 29.23
N ALA A 7 -33.66 -34.43 28.86
CA ALA A 7 -34.08 -33.27 29.69
C ALA A 7 -32.97 -32.84 30.69
N LEU A 8 -32.46 -31.60 30.81
CA LEU A 8 -33.14 -30.31 31.05
C LEU A 8 -32.10 -29.13 31.12
N LEU A 9 -32.54 -27.89 30.80
CA LEU A 9 -32.06 -26.53 31.23
C LEU A 9 -30.73 -25.98 30.65
N LEU A 10 -30.64 -24.74 30.12
CA LEU A 10 -31.17 -23.47 30.62
C LEU A 10 -31.66 -22.49 29.53
N LEU A 11 -32.77 -21.81 29.85
CA LEU A 11 -33.47 -20.75 29.11
C LEU A 11 -32.82 -19.35 29.29
N PHE A 12 -32.86 -18.58 28.20
CA PHE A 12 -33.14 -17.14 28.01
C PHE A 12 -32.81 -16.11 29.11
N CYS A 13 -32.26 -14.95 28.68
CA CYS A 13 -32.76 -13.66 29.16
C CYS A 13 -32.51 -12.53 28.15
N SER A 14 -33.56 -12.18 27.43
CA SER A 14 -33.75 -10.92 26.72
C SER A 14 -34.21 -9.87 27.74
N HIS A 15 -33.54 -8.72 27.81
CA HIS A 15 -34.13 -7.53 28.42
C HIS A 15 -33.80 -6.27 27.63
N THR A 16 -34.83 -5.79 26.93
CA THR A 16 -35.07 -4.39 26.64
C THR A 16 -35.26 -3.61 27.94
N LEU A 17 -34.60 -2.45 28.08
CA LEU A 17 -35.03 -1.39 28.97
C LEU A 17 -34.96 -0.06 28.23
N ALA A 18 -36.15 0.47 27.94
CA ALA A 18 -36.36 1.87 27.63
C ALA A 18 -36.37 2.64 28.95
N LEU A 19 -35.62 3.75 29.01
CA LEU A 19 -35.83 4.83 29.97
C LEU A 19 -35.84 6.14 29.18
N ARG A 20 -36.98 6.83 29.26
CA ARG A 20 -37.09 8.26 28.97
C ARG A 20 -36.59 9.05 30.17
N MET A 21 -35.79 10.08 29.94
CA MET A 21 -35.91 11.39 30.57
C MET A 21 -34.99 12.36 29.80
N GLY A 22 -35.51 13.56 29.56
CA GLY A 22 -34.88 14.55 28.68
C GLY A 22 -33.68 15.24 29.31
N ASP A 23 -32.95 15.96 28.47
CA ASP A 23 -32.55 17.33 28.80
C ASP A 23 -32.39 18.15 27.51
N VAL A 24 -33.10 19.28 27.53
CA VAL A 24 -33.02 20.40 26.59
C VAL A 24 -31.75 21.18 26.91
N CYS A 25 -31.02 21.66 25.90
CA CYS A 25 -30.35 22.98 25.90
C CYS A 25 -29.71 23.27 24.51
N PRO A 26 -29.48 24.54 24.15
CA PRO A 26 -30.29 25.21 23.13
C PRO A 26 -29.62 25.41 21.77
N GLN A 27 -30.48 25.71 20.79
CA GLN A 27 -30.14 26.37 19.54
C GLN A 27 -29.76 27.83 19.84
N ASN A 28 -28.58 28.28 19.41
CA ASN A 28 -28.35 29.72 19.21
C ASN A 28 -27.67 29.93 17.85
N GLY A 29 -28.24 30.87 17.09
CA GLY A 29 -27.97 31.07 15.69
C GLY A 29 -26.75 31.93 15.38
N ASN A 30 -26.45 31.89 14.09
CA ASN A 30 -25.78 32.90 13.25
C ASN A 30 -24.30 33.16 13.50
N GLN A 31 -23.47 32.64 12.59
CA GLN A 31 -22.53 33.48 11.86
C GLN A 31 -22.27 32.93 10.44
N GLU A 32 -22.32 33.86 9.50
CA GLU A 32 -22.23 33.69 8.05
C GLU A 32 -20.83 33.28 7.56
N GLN A 33 -20.85 32.56 6.44
CA GLN A 33 -19.91 32.61 5.31
C GLN A 33 -18.41 32.81 5.60
N HIS A 34 -17.65 31.72 5.50
CA HIS A 34 -16.43 31.74 4.69
C HIS A 34 -16.06 30.32 4.24
N GLY A 35 -16.03 30.10 2.92
CA GLY A 35 -15.67 28.82 2.30
C GLY A 35 -14.25 28.42 2.68
N THR A 36 -14.13 27.56 3.69
CA THR A 36 -12.86 27.03 4.16
C THR A 36 -12.70 25.64 3.57
N ARG A 37 -11.64 25.43 2.78
CA ARG A 37 -11.10 24.09 2.49
C ARG A 37 -11.04 23.34 3.82
N THR A 38 -11.88 22.34 3.99
CA THR A 38 -11.88 21.50 5.18
C THR A 38 -10.57 20.74 5.21
N THR A 39 -9.56 21.32 5.87
CA THR A 39 -8.32 20.63 6.20
C THR A 39 -8.69 19.57 7.23
N GLN A 40 -8.98 18.35 6.79
CA GLN A 40 -9.25 17.26 7.72
C GLN A 40 -8.02 17.08 8.63
N PRO A 41 -8.21 17.02 9.96
CA PRO A 41 -7.11 16.89 10.90
C PRO A 41 -6.37 15.57 10.64
N THR A 42 -5.04 15.66 10.53
CA THR A 42 -4.17 14.49 10.39
C THR A 42 -4.37 13.56 11.60
N PRO A 43 -4.61 12.26 11.42
CA PRO A 43 -4.87 11.36 12.53
C PRO A 43 -3.64 11.20 13.44
N THR A 44 -3.86 11.33 14.75
CA THR A 44 -2.86 11.04 15.79
C THR A 44 -2.90 9.57 16.18
N VAL A 45 -1.73 8.93 16.28
CA VAL A 45 -1.59 7.48 16.39
C VAL A 45 -0.79 7.11 17.63
N ASP A 46 -1.27 6.13 18.40
CA ASP A 46 -0.60 5.65 19.62
C ASP A 46 0.83 5.14 19.31
N PRO A 47 1.89 5.70 19.92
CA PRO A 47 3.26 5.26 19.75
C PRO A 47 3.49 3.76 20.02
N LYS A 48 2.65 3.11 20.84
CA LYS A 48 2.73 1.67 21.12
C LYS A 48 2.56 0.81 19.86
N LEU A 49 1.89 1.32 18.83
CA LEU A 49 1.79 0.65 17.53
C LEU A 49 3.16 0.47 16.85
N PHE A 50 4.19 1.21 17.25
CA PHE A 50 5.55 1.13 16.71
C PHE A 50 6.52 0.32 17.59
N ASN A 51 6.09 -0.05 18.81
CA ASN A 51 6.95 -0.73 19.78
C ASN A 51 6.74 -2.26 19.78
N LYS A 52 7.67 -2.94 19.09
CA LYS A 52 8.08 -4.36 19.18
C LYS A 52 7.69 -5.35 18.05
N ARG A 53 8.66 -6.27 17.88
CA ARG A 53 8.75 -7.55 17.17
C ARG A 53 9.30 -7.51 15.74
N ARG A 54 10.23 -8.45 15.52
CA ARG A 54 11.28 -8.53 14.50
C ARG A 54 10.77 -8.26 13.07
N TYR A 55 11.65 -7.69 12.26
CA TYR A 55 11.50 -7.38 10.83
C TYR A 55 10.53 -6.24 10.50
N ARG A 56 11.03 -5.00 10.57
CA ARG A 56 10.51 -3.93 9.70
C ARG A 56 10.69 -4.41 8.26
N SER A 57 9.64 -4.44 7.45
CA SER A 57 9.79 -4.75 6.03
C SER A 57 10.66 -3.64 5.41
N PRO A 58 11.83 -3.94 4.82
CA PRO A 58 12.72 -2.93 4.23
C PRO A 58 12.07 -2.06 3.15
N ARG A 59 10.87 -2.45 2.70
CA ARG A 59 10.10 -1.86 1.60
C ARG A 59 9.24 -0.66 2.00
N VAL A 60 9.05 -0.41 3.30
CA VAL A 60 8.24 0.73 3.79
C VAL A 60 9.07 1.55 4.75
N LEU A 61 9.24 2.82 4.39
CA LEU A 61 10.03 3.79 5.14
C LEU A 61 9.13 4.93 5.59
N PHE A 62 9.31 5.34 6.85
CA PHE A 62 8.68 6.51 7.44
C PHE A 62 9.73 7.61 7.53
N SER A 63 9.46 8.76 6.93
CA SER A 63 10.37 9.91 6.94
C SER A 63 9.57 11.21 6.97
N GLU A 64 10.16 12.27 7.53
CA GLU A 64 9.68 13.64 7.32
C GLU A 64 10.08 14.16 5.93
N GLN A 65 11.22 13.67 5.42
CA GLN A 65 11.85 14.12 4.20
C GLN A 65 11.67 13.09 3.07
N PRO A 66 11.30 13.51 1.84
CA PRO A 66 11.16 12.62 0.69
C PRO A 66 12.48 11.91 0.31
N PRO A 67 12.42 10.66 -0.18
CA PRO A 67 13.60 9.90 -0.58
C PRO A 67 14.38 10.51 -1.75
N ASP A 68 13.78 11.41 -2.54
CA ASP A 68 14.42 12.07 -3.67
C ASP A 68 15.14 13.38 -3.30
N SER A 69 15.16 13.77 -2.01
CA SER A 69 16.03 14.87 -1.61
C SER A 69 17.45 14.36 -1.47
N GLU A 70 18.33 14.80 -2.37
CA GLU A 70 19.78 14.61 -2.26
C GLU A 70 20.23 14.94 -0.82
N PRO A 71 20.93 14.02 -0.13
CA PRO A 71 21.49 14.32 1.18
C PRO A 71 22.45 15.51 1.01
N ALA A 72 22.39 16.48 1.92
CA ALA A 72 23.21 17.68 1.87
C ALA A 72 24.68 17.32 1.55
N GLU A 73 25.16 17.77 0.39
CA GLU A 73 26.52 17.53 -0.07
C GLU A 73 27.51 18.10 0.96
N ASN A 74 28.26 17.22 1.62
CA ASN A 74 29.43 17.65 2.37
C ASN A 74 30.49 18.04 1.34
N ASN A 75 30.69 19.35 1.18
CA ASN A 75 31.65 19.95 0.24
C ASN A 75 33.05 19.37 0.43
N GLY A 76 33.47 18.52 -0.51
CA GLY A 76 34.76 17.87 -0.47
C GLY A 76 35.27 17.45 -1.85
N SER A 77 35.92 18.40 -2.53
CA SER A 77 36.93 18.23 -3.59
C SER A 77 36.50 17.97 -5.06
N LYS A 78 37.19 18.70 -5.93
CA LYS A 78 37.07 18.85 -7.39
C LYS A 78 37.38 17.55 -8.15
N GLY A 79 36.65 17.25 -9.23
CA GLY A 79 37.16 16.35 -10.27
C GLY A 79 36.14 15.75 -11.27
N ARG A 80 36.23 16.20 -12.53
CA ARG A 80 35.76 15.57 -13.79
C ARG A 80 34.25 15.37 -14.00
N THR A 81 33.73 16.00 -15.07
CA THR A 81 32.44 15.75 -15.71
C THR A 81 32.24 14.26 -15.99
N ARG A 82 31.54 13.59 -15.08
CA ARG A 82 31.13 12.20 -15.21
C ARG A 82 29.99 12.16 -16.23
N ARG A 83 30.25 11.64 -17.43
CA ARG A 83 29.19 11.24 -18.36
C ARG A 83 28.21 10.38 -17.56
N ARG A 84 26.97 10.86 -17.41
CA ARG A 84 25.88 10.10 -16.77
C ARG A 84 25.61 8.87 -17.63
N ALA A 85 26.33 7.79 -17.37
CA ALA A 85 25.89 6.46 -17.75
C ALA A 85 24.53 6.28 -17.08
N GLY A 86 23.50 5.99 -17.88
CA GLY A 86 22.15 5.70 -17.39
C GLY A 86 22.20 4.74 -16.21
N SER A 87 21.35 5.03 -15.24
CA SER A 87 21.07 4.24 -14.04
C SER A 87 21.38 2.75 -14.17
N GLN A 88 22.27 2.27 -13.30
CA GLN A 88 22.67 0.88 -13.04
C GLN A 88 23.70 0.26 -14.00
N PRO A 89 24.80 -0.31 -13.47
CA PRO A 89 25.66 -1.21 -14.24
C PRO A 89 24.87 -2.50 -14.51
N GLN A 90 24.08 -2.51 -15.58
CA GLN A 90 23.57 -3.75 -16.13
C GLN A 90 24.79 -4.57 -16.53
N HIS A 91 25.03 -5.66 -15.81
CA HIS A 91 26.10 -6.61 -16.10
C HIS A 91 26.09 -6.90 -17.60
N ARG A 92 27.18 -6.55 -18.29
CA ARG A 92 27.29 -6.61 -19.75
C ARG A 92 26.83 -7.98 -20.25
N GLY A 93 25.80 -8.01 -21.11
CA GLY A 93 25.24 -9.24 -21.68
C GLY A 93 24.02 -9.82 -20.94
N VAL A 94 23.57 -9.23 -19.83
CA VAL A 94 22.33 -9.65 -19.15
C VAL A 94 21.20 -8.65 -19.48
N TYR A 95 20.13 -9.16 -20.09
CA TYR A 95 18.96 -8.38 -20.46
C TYR A 95 17.72 -8.90 -19.74
N SER A 96 16.87 -7.99 -19.28
CA SER A 96 15.60 -8.38 -18.68
C SER A 96 14.62 -8.82 -19.76
N VAL A 97 13.88 -9.89 -19.47
CA VAL A 97 12.83 -10.41 -20.36
C VAL A 97 11.68 -9.41 -20.52
N CYS A 98 11.35 -8.73 -19.43
CA CYS A 98 10.41 -7.63 -19.36
C CYS A 98 11.12 -6.38 -18.86
N GLU A 99 10.81 -5.23 -19.45
CA GLU A 99 11.33 -3.95 -18.99
C GLU A 99 10.51 -3.44 -17.81
N SER A 100 11.17 -2.93 -16.78
CA SER A 100 10.51 -2.47 -15.55
C SER A 100 11.12 -1.18 -15.04
N VAL A 101 10.29 -0.34 -14.46
CA VAL A 101 10.68 0.93 -13.82
C VAL A 101 10.35 0.85 -12.34
N SER A 102 11.29 1.25 -11.48
CA SER A 102 11.09 1.28 -10.03
C SER A 102 11.17 2.71 -9.51
N PHE A 103 10.28 3.08 -8.60
CA PHE A 103 10.18 4.43 -8.05
C PHE A 103 9.56 4.44 -6.65
N TRP A 104 9.82 5.50 -5.90
CA TRP A 104 9.21 5.73 -4.60
C TRP A 104 7.85 6.42 -4.76
N VAL A 105 6.81 5.85 -4.16
CA VAL A 105 5.44 6.35 -4.17
C VAL A 105 5.11 6.93 -2.80
N GLY A 106 4.98 8.26 -2.73
CA GLY A 106 4.59 8.97 -1.50
C GLY A 106 3.12 9.38 -1.43
N ASN A 107 2.42 9.44 -2.57
CA ASN A 107 1.03 9.88 -2.67
C ASN A 107 0.05 8.70 -2.83
N LYS A 108 0.34 7.56 -2.20
CA LYS A 108 -0.54 6.39 -2.23
C LYS A 108 -1.68 6.59 -1.23
N THR A 109 -2.91 6.74 -1.73
CA THR A 109 -4.11 6.97 -0.89
C THR A 109 -4.94 5.72 -0.66
N LYS A 110 -4.80 4.72 -1.53
CA LYS A 110 -5.57 3.49 -1.49
C LYS A 110 -4.71 2.27 -1.76
N ALA A 111 -5.06 1.16 -1.13
CA ALA A 111 -4.46 -0.14 -1.41
C ALA A 111 -5.42 -1.28 -1.06
N THR A 112 -5.08 -2.49 -1.49
CA THR A 112 -5.82 -3.70 -1.13
C THR A 112 -5.10 -4.41 0.01
N ASP A 113 -5.81 -4.68 1.11
CA ASP A 113 -5.29 -5.48 2.22
C ASP A 113 -5.18 -6.98 1.86
N ILE A 114 -4.46 -7.77 2.66
CA ILE A 114 -4.35 -9.22 2.51
C ILE A 114 -5.72 -9.92 2.55
N SER A 115 -6.69 -9.32 3.25
CA SER A 115 -8.08 -9.78 3.32
C SER A 115 -8.88 -9.49 2.03
N GLY A 116 -8.28 -8.85 1.02
CA GLY A 116 -8.93 -8.47 -0.24
C GLY A 116 -9.73 -7.16 -0.17
N ASN A 117 -9.84 -6.53 1.00
CA ASN A 117 -10.58 -5.28 1.18
C ASN A 117 -9.79 -4.07 0.66
N GLU A 118 -10.48 -3.10 0.07
CA GLU A 118 -9.92 -1.78 -0.24
C GLU A 118 -9.79 -0.96 1.05
N VAL A 119 -8.58 -0.50 1.35
CA VAL A 119 -8.25 0.26 2.56
C VAL A 119 -7.62 1.60 2.18
N LEU A 120 -7.85 2.62 3.01
CA LEU A 120 -7.26 3.94 2.83
C LEU A 120 -5.86 3.95 3.44
N VAL A 121 -4.86 4.28 2.64
CA VAL A 121 -3.48 4.46 3.11
C VAL A 121 -3.34 5.88 3.62
N LEU A 122 -2.87 6.03 4.86
CA LEU A 122 -2.73 7.34 5.48
C LEU A 122 -1.50 8.06 4.90
N PRO A 123 -1.66 9.25 4.30
CA PRO A 123 -0.53 9.97 3.69
C PRO A 123 0.44 10.49 4.75
N ASP A 124 -0.11 11.10 5.80
CA ASP A 124 0.62 11.64 6.94
C ASP A 124 0.11 11.00 8.23
N VAL A 125 1.04 10.72 9.14
CA VAL A 125 0.76 10.15 10.46
C VAL A 125 1.45 10.98 11.51
N ASN A 126 0.72 11.40 12.55
CA ASN A 126 1.34 12.10 13.67
C ASN A 126 1.87 11.09 14.71
N ILE A 127 3.19 11.06 14.91
CA ILE A 127 3.89 10.20 15.86
C ILE A 127 4.77 11.10 16.72
N ASN A 128 4.53 11.13 18.04
CA ASN A 128 5.25 12.00 18.99
C ASN A 128 5.23 13.48 18.54
N ASP A 129 4.06 14.00 18.14
CA ASP A 129 3.86 15.37 17.61
C ASP A 129 4.61 15.70 16.31
N VAL A 130 5.19 14.69 15.67
CA VAL A 130 5.87 14.82 14.39
C VAL A 130 5.08 14.14 13.29
N LYS A 131 4.78 14.89 12.22
CA LYS A 131 4.13 14.34 11.02
C LYS A 131 5.14 13.55 10.19
N LYS A 132 4.87 12.26 10.00
CA LYS A 132 5.67 11.35 9.17
C LYS A 132 4.89 10.92 7.93
N LYS A 133 5.57 10.83 6.80
CA LYS A 133 5.04 10.31 5.54
C LYS A 133 5.42 8.85 5.33
N GLN A 134 4.54 8.12 4.66
CA GLN A 134 4.77 6.74 4.23
C GLN A 134 5.21 6.70 2.76
N TYR A 135 6.32 6.01 2.49
CA TYR A 135 6.79 5.78 1.14
C TYR A 135 6.82 4.29 0.81
N PHE A 136 6.39 3.97 -0.41
CA PHE A 136 6.38 2.61 -0.95
C PHE A 136 7.32 2.53 -2.14
N PHE A 137 8.20 1.53 -2.16
CA PHE A 137 9.04 1.26 -3.33
C PHE A 137 8.28 0.33 -4.29
N GLU A 138 7.71 0.90 -5.33
CA GLU A 138 6.94 0.16 -6.33
C GLU A 138 7.76 -0.05 -7.60
N THR A 139 7.58 -1.22 -8.21
CA THR A 139 8.18 -1.56 -9.51
C THR A 139 7.07 -1.95 -10.48
N THR A 140 6.96 -1.27 -11.61
CA THR A 140 5.94 -1.52 -12.64
C THR A 140 6.58 -1.94 -13.96
N CYS A 141 5.85 -2.72 -14.75
CA CYS A 141 6.20 -3.00 -16.13
C CYS A 141 6.20 -1.72 -16.97
N SER A 142 7.26 -1.49 -17.73
CA SER A 142 7.30 -0.41 -18.73
C SER A 142 6.40 -0.80 -19.90
N GLY A 143 5.41 0.04 -20.20
CA GLY A 143 4.46 -0.17 -21.31
C GLY A 143 5.02 0.18 -22.69
N ALA A 144 6.26 0.67 -22.76
CA ALA A 144 6.85 1.16 -24.00
C ALA A 144 7.46 0.01 -24.83
N ARG A 145 6.64 -0.73 -25.59
CA ARG A 145 7.16 -1.53 -26.70
C ARG A 145 6.38 -1.36 -28.01
N PRO A 146 7.02 -0.72 -29.03
CA PRO A 146 6.51 -0.59 -30.39
C PRO A 146 6.63 -1.84 -31.28
N ALA A 147 7.20 -2.97 -30.82
CA ALA A 147 7.37 -4.14 -31.67
C ALA A 147 7.47 -5.46 -30.89
N GLY A 148 6.60 -6.41 -31.24
CA GLY A 148 6.64 -7.80 -30.78
C GLY A 148 5.73 -8.06 -29.57
N SER A 149 4.66 -8.82 -29.77
CA SER A 149 3.57 -9.09 -28.83
C SER A 149 3.96 -10.04 -27.68
N GLY A 150 5.09 -9.81 -27.02
CA GLY A 150 5.52 -10.67 -25.92
C GLY A 150 6.85 -10.31 -25.27
N CYS A 151 7.28 -11.22 -24.40
CA CYS A 151 8.50 -11.15 -23.61
C CYS A 151 9.76 -11.37 -24.47
N LEU A 152 10.87 -10.71 -24.12
CA LEU A 152 12.15 -10.87 -24.84
C LEU A 152 12.72 -12.28 -24.70
N GLY A 153 13.26 -12.80 -25.81
CA GLY A 153 13.96 -14.08 -25.85
C GLY A 153 13.03 -15.30 -25.78
N ILE A 154 11.71 -15.11 -25.76
CA ILE A 154 10.74 -16.19 -25.78
C ILE A 154 10.46 -16.63 -27.21
N ASP A 155 10.39 -17.95 -27.42
CA ASP A 155 9.99 -18.52 -28.69
C ASP A 155 8.50 -18.28 -28.96
N GLY A 156 8.23 -17.19 -29.70
CA GLY A 156 6.89 -16.79 -30.12
C GLY A 156 6.21 -17.78 -31.08
N ARG A 157 6.89 -18.82 -31.60
CA ARG A 157 6.23 -19.85 -32.44
C ARG A 157 5.38 -20.79 -31.59
N HIS A 158 5.88 -21.18 -30.42
CA HIS A 158 5.23 -22.16 -29.55
C HIS A 158 4.53 -21.53 -28.34
N TRP A 159 4.91 -20.30 -27.96
CA TRP A 159 4.43 -19.66 -26.74
C TRP A 159 3.77 -18.31 -27.03
N ASN A 160 2.65 -18.05 -26.36
CA ASN A 160 2.17 -16.71 -26.10
C ASN A 160 2.84 -16.22 -24.82
N SER A 161 3.24 -14.95 -24.80
CA SER A 161 3.88 -14.37 -23.63
C SER A 161 3.42 -12.94 -23.38
N TYR A 162 3.33 -12.54 -22.11
CA TYR A 162 3.04 -11.16 -21.75
C TYR A 162 3.71 -10.81 -20.42
N CYS A 163 4.06 -9.53 -20.29
CA CYS A 163 4.64 -8.99 -19.07
C CYS A 163 3.52 -8.50 -18.14
N THR A 164 3.58 -8.87 -16.86
CA THR A 164 2.62 -8.42 -15.85
C THR A 164 3.31 -8.07 -14.54
N ASN A 165 2.66 -7.20 -13.77
CA ASN A 165 3.16 -6.82 -12.45
C ASN A 165 2.93 -7.97 -11.47
N SER A 166 3.99 -8.36 -10.78
CA SER A 166 3.90 -9.19 -9.58
C SER A 166 3.67 -8.29 -8.36
N HIS A 167 2.99 -8.82 -7.36
CA HIS A 167 2.67 -8.10 -6.15
C HIS A 167 3.29 -8.73 -4.91
N THR A 168 3.53 -7.92 -3.90
CA THR A 168 3.87 -8.39 -2.54
C THR A 168 3.05 -7.63 -1.51
N PHE A 169 3.02 -8.14 -0.28
CA PHE A 169 2.35 -7.50 0.84
C PHE A 169 3.36 -6.82 1.76
N VAL A 170 3.13 -5.54 2.03
CA VAL A 170 3.98 -4.74 2.91
C VAL A 170 3.17 -4.14 4.05
N ARG A 171 3.82 -3.92 5.20
CA ARG A 171 3.16 -3.29 6.35
C ARG A 171 2.98 -1.80 6.11
N ALA A 172 1.74 -1.33 6.15
CA ALA A 172 1.39 0.08 6.06
C ALA A 172 0.36 0.46 7.12
N LEU A 173 0.39 1.73 7.53
CA LEU A 173 -0.65 2.29 8.36
C LEU A 173 -1.84 2.70 7.49
N THR A 174 -3.00 2.13 7.80
CA THR A 174 -4.20 2.25 6.99
C THR A 174 -5.42 2.52 7.85
N SER A 175 -6.41 3.20 7.28
CA SER A 175 -7.74 3.37 7.86
C SER A 175 -8.75 2.51 7.09
N PHE A 176 -9.54 1.73 7.83
CA PHE A 176 -10.65 0.96 7.28
C PHE A 176 -11.80 0.98 8.28
N LYS A 177 -13.00 1.39 7.85
CA LYS A 177 -14.17 1.57 8.72
C LYS A 177 -13.85 2.41 9.98
N ASN A 178 -13.16 3.53 9.79
CA ASN A 178 -12.69 4.43 10.85
C ASN A 178 -11.69 3.83 11.86
N LEU A 179 -11.16 2.64 11.59
CA LEU A 179 -10.15 1.99 12.43
C LEU A 179 -8.77 2.08 11.78
N VAL A 180 -7.89 2.83 12.43
CA VAL A 180 -6.48 2.96 12.06
C VAL A 180 -5.69 1.81 12.65
N ALA A 181 -5.04 1.02 11.78
CA ALA A 181 -4.23 -0.11 12.19
C ALA A 181 -3.13 -0.43 11.17
N TRP A 182 -2.14 -1.18 11.62
CA TRP A 182 -1.17 -1.83 10.74
C TRP A 182 -1.84 -2.95 9.96
N ARG A 183 -1.78 -2.85 8.64
CA ARG A 183 -2.29 -3.88 7.73
C ARG A 183 -1.24 -4.24 6.69
N LEU A 184 -1.45 -5.36 6.02
CA LEU A 184 -0.58 -5.84 4.95
C LEU A 184 -1.19 -5.45 3.62
N ILE A 185 -0.66 -4.40 3.00
CA ILE A 185 -1.19 -3.89 1.74
C ILE A 185 -0.42 -4.43 0.54
N ARG A 186 -1.14 -4.65 -0.56
CA ARG A 186 -0.60 -5.08 -1.84
C ARG A 186 0.11 -3.93 -2.56
N ILE A 187 1.37 -4.13 -2.95
CA ILE A 187 2.14 -3.21 -3.82
C ILE A 187 2.78 -3.96 -4.99
N ASN A 188 3.06 -3.26 -6.08
CA ASN A 188 3.78 -3.83 -7.23
C ASN A 188 5.28 -3.96 -6.90
N VAL A 189 5.86 -5.14 -7.14
CA VAL A 189 7.22 -5.46 -6.66
C VAL A 189 8.22 -5.79 -7.76
N ALA A 190 7.74 -6.28 -8.90
CA ALA A 190 8.54 -6.60 -10.06
C ALA A 190 7.65 -6.79 -11.30
N CYS A 191 8.25 -6.69 -12.49
CA CYS A 191 7.62 -7.09 -13.75
C CYS A 191 8.09 -8.50 -14.14
N VAL A 192 7.15 -9.43 -14.33
CA VAL A 192 7.45 -10.83 -14.65
C VAL A 192 6.84 -11.20 -16.00
N CYS A 193 7.49 -12.14 -16.70
CA CYS A 193 6.95 -12.72 -17.92
C CYS A 193 6.08 -13.93 -17.59
N VAL A 194 4.87 -13.96 -18.15
CA VAL A 194 3.96 -15.10 -18.08
C VAL A 194 3.88 -15.75 -19.45
N LEU A 195 3.96 -17.09 -19.47
CA LEU A 195 3.89 -17.90 -20.69
C LEU A 195 2.58 -18.70 -20.73
N SER A 196 2.03 -18.86 -21.93
CA SER A 196 1.00 -19.86 -22.21
C SER A 196 1.30 -20.57 -23.52
N ARG A 197 1.09 -21.89 -23.53
CA ARG A 197 1.37 -22.71 -24.72
C ARG A 197 0.32 -22.43 -25.79
N LYS A 198 0.74 -22.14 -27.02
CA LYS A 198 -0.18 -22.09 -28.16
C LYS A 198 -0.72 -23.50 -28.39
N SER A 199 -2.05 -23.69 -28.37
CA SER A 199 -2.60 -24.99 -28.73
C SER A 199 -2.30 -25.27 -30.19
N TRP A 200 -1.90 -26.50 -30.51
CA TRP A 200 -2.01 -27.01 -31.87
C TRP A 200 -3.50 -27.06 -32.22
N ARG A 201 -4.04 -25.98 -32.78
CA ARG A 201 -5.24 -26.10 -33.63
C ARG A 201 -4.68 -26.32 -35.03
N GLN A 202 -4.86 -27.55 -35.51
CA GLN A 202 -4.72 -27.92 -36.91
C GLN A 202 -5.69 -27.09 -37.75
#